data_AF-A0A382U6J4-F1
#
_entry.id   AF-A0A382U6J4-F1
#
_cell.length_a   1.000
_cell.length_b   1.000
_cell.length_c   1.000
_cell.angle_alpha   90.00
_cell.angle_beta   90.00
_cell.angle_gamma   90.00
#
_symmetry.space_group_name_H-M   'P 1'
#
loop_
_entity.id
_entity.type
_entity.pdbx_description
1 polymer ?
#
loop_
_entity_poly.entity_id
_entity_poly.type
_entity_poly.pdbx_seq_one_letter_code
_entity_poly.pdbx_strand_id
1 'polypeptide(L)'
;KGTTSGATARIIRLEPENDRIVVGRRKTDNGVFLDGEEIVGQVSLTEHNNIQQNVATGTGADIYAYSEDIGGIASLNITDQGYYFSEDGVVSSTSYYPMLITTPTATLTRGLIITGDLSGSTATVISHNPTTHVLTYSNLVGQFYENEIVSYNNVDEFKVVKSNPYSARGKYAGEGIMQEQLLGDKSTLSADAANIQDGWFYQTHSYVVKVGESINSWRSVLKDLLHPSGHIFFGEVAVENMVDTTMSTIFQPTLVITKNAYAPPAGAWTNSERTVMLWTLDDEVDSLGNLLIRP
;
A
#
# COMPACT_ATOMS: atom_id res chain seq x y z
N LYS A 1 -60.07 7.97 -20.31
CA LYS A 1 -59.73 9.38 -20.06
C LYS A 1 -60.80 9.95 -19.16
N GLY A 2 -60.44 10.61 -18.06
CA GLY A 2 -61.40 11.29 -17.19
C GLY A 2 -61.97 12.52 -17.90
N THR A 3 -63.29 12.68 -17.88
CA THR A 3 -63.98 13.81 -18.55
C THR A 3 -63.74 15.12 -17.83
N THR A 4 -63.65 15.10 -16.50
CA THR A 4 -63.49 16.29 -15.66
C THR A 4 -62.02 16.57 -15.34
N SER A 5 -61.28 15.56 -14.91
CA SER A 5 -59.86 15.68 -14.56
C SER A 5 -58.92 15.79 -15.75
N GLY A 6 -59.38 15.42 -16.95
CA GLY A 6 -58.53 15.22 -18.12
C GLY A 6 -57.51 14.09 -17.95
N ALA A 7 -57.64 13.25 -16.90
CA ALA A 7 -56.65 12.25 -16.57
C ALA A 7 -56.54 11.16 -17.63
N THR A 8 -55.32 10.74 -17.94
CA THR A 8 -55.05 9.64 -18.88
C THR A 8 -54.35 8.48 -18.18
N ALA A 9 -54.70 7.27 -18.60
CA ALA A 9 -54.03 6.04 -18.21
C ALA A 9 -54.38 4.95 -19.22
N ARG A 10 -53.57 3.89 -19.25
CA ARG A 10 -53.82 2.72 -20.08
C ARG A 10 -54.30 1.56 -19.23
N ILE A 11 -55.34 0.86 -19.69
CA ILE A 11 -55.82 -0.36 -19.04
C ILE A 11 -54.72 -1.43 -19.16
N ILE A 12 -54.27 -1.96 -18.03
CA ILE A 12 -53.37 -3.12 -17.97
C ILE A 12 -54.20 -4.39 -17.92
N ARG A 13 -55.25 -4.41 -17.09
CA ARG A 13 -56.11 -5.57 -16.89
C ARG A 13 -57.47 -5.16 -16.33
N LEU A 14 -58.48 -5.96 -16.66
CA LEU A 14 -59.83 -5.89 -16.11
C LEU A 14 -59.98 -6.96 -15.03
N GLU A 15 -60.60 -6.60 -13.91
CA GLU A 15 -60.96 -7.48 -12.81
C GLU A 15 -62.47 -7.48 -12.61
N PRO A 16 -63.21 -8.24 -13.43
CA PRO A 16 -64.67 -8.26 -13.35
C PRO A 16 -65.19 -8.87 -12.04
N GLU A 17 -64.41 -9.74 -11.38
CA GLU A 17 -64.80 -10.35 -10.10
C GLU A 17 -64.85 -9.34 -8.93
N ASN A 18 -64.13 -8.22 -9.06
CA ASN A 18 -64.03 -7.17 -8.05
C ASN A 18 -64.57 -5.82 -8.55
N ASP A 19 -65.27 -5.79 -9.69
CA ASP A 19 -65.73 -4.58 -10.39
C ASP A 19 -64.64 -3.50 -10.53
N ARG A 20 -63.41 -3.94 -10.83
CA ARG A 20 -62.22 -3.08 -10.81
C ARG A 20 -61.49 -3.05 -12.16
N ILE A 21 -61.00 -1.86 -12.51
CA ILE A 21 -60.11 -1.67 -13.66
C ILE A 21 -58.71 -1.35 -13.13
N VAL A 22 -57.71 -2.14 -13.53
CA VAL A 22 -56.32 -1.88 -13.20
C VAL A 22 -55.67 -1.13 -14.35
N VAL A 23 -55.24 0.10 -14.07
CA VAL A 23 -54.64 1.00 -15.04
C VAL A 23 -53.17 1.27 -14.72
N GLY A 24 -52.36 1.42 -15.76
CA GLY A 24 -50.96 1.82 -15.69
C GLY A 24 -50.80 3.24 -16.21
N ARG A 25 -49.92 3.99 -15.56
CA ARG A 25 -49.56 5.35 -15.96
C ARG A 25 -48.10 5.41 -16.41
N ARG A 26 -47.86 6.19 -17.46
CA ARG A 26 -46.53 6.53 -18.01
C ARG A 26 -46.20 7.98 -17.66
N LYS A 27 -44.94 8.37 -17.86
CA LYS A 27 -44.49 9.76 -17.71
C LYS A 27 -45.23 10.78 -18.60
N THR A 28 -45.91 10.30 -19.65
CA THR A 28 -46.69 11.13 -20.58
C THR A 28 -48.16 11.26 -20.19
N ASP A 29 -48.60 10.56 -19.14
CA ASP A 29 -49.99 10.55 -18.72
C ASP A 29 -50.27 11.70 -17.75
N ASN A 30 -51.26 12.54 -18.09
CA ASN A 30 -51.56 13.77 -17.36
C ASN A 30 -52.69 13.59 -16.34
N GLY A 31 -52.79 14.51 -15.38
CA GLY A 31 -53.93 14.64 -14.45
C GLY A 31 -53.97 13.60 -13.33
N VAL A 32 -55.04 13.61 -12.56
CA VAL A 32 -55.35 12.65 -11.49
C VAL A 32 -56.83 12.34 -11.60
N PHE A 33 -57.23 11.06 -11.60
CA PHE A 33 -58.65 10.75 -11.70
C PHE A 33 -59.39 11.30 -10.46
N LEU A 34 -60.66 11.65 -10.60
CA LEU A 34 -61.48 12.15 -9.50
C LEU A 34 -62.53 11.10 -9.13
N ASP A 35 -62.89 11.02 -7.85
CA ASP A 35 -63.99 10.18 -7.41
C ASP A 35 -65.31 10.74 -7.94
N GLY A 36 -66.15 9.86 -8.47
CA GLY A 36 -67.42 10.21 -9.12
C GLY A 36 -67.31 10.73 -10.54
N GLU A 37 -66.10 10.83 -11.14
CA GLU A 37 -65.97 11.28 -12.52
C GLU A 37 -66.23 10.17 -13.55
N GLU A 38 -66.71 10.57 -14.72
CA GLU A 38 -66.88 9.65 -15.85
C GLU A 38 -65.54 9.41 -16.57
N ILE A 39 -65.23 8.14 -16.83
CA ILE A 39 -64.07 7.71 -17.60
C ILE A 39 -64.55 7.18 -18.95
N VAL A 40 -64.02 7.77 -20.03
CA VAL A 40 -64.34 7.35 -21.40
C VAL A 40 -63.16 6.61 -22.02
N GLY A 41 -63.41 5.42 -22.58
CA GLY A 41 -62.44 4.67 -23.37
C GLY A 41 -62.14 5.40 -24.69
N GLN A 42 -60.87 5.66 -24.99
CA GLN A 42 -60.50 6.45 -26.18
C GLN A 42 -60.88 5.77 -27.50
N VAL A 43 -60.80 4.44 -27.56
CA VAL A 43 -61.11 3.65 -28.77
C VAL A 43 -62.48 2.99 -28.67
N SER A 44 -62.82 2.45 -27.49
CA SER A 44 -64.10 1.75 -27.28
C SER A 44 -65.28 2.69 -27.08
N LEU A 45 -65.03 3.97 -26.79
CA LEU A 45 -66.03 4.99 -26.42
C LEU A 45 -66.93 4.57 -25.25
N THR A 46 -66.52 3.54 -24.49
CA THR A 46 -67.26 3.04 -23.35
C THR A 46 -67.12 4.01 -22.18
N GLU A 47 -68.25 4.37 -21.58
CA GLU A 47 -68.34 5.30 -20.47
C GLU A 47 -68.56 4.50 -19.19
N HIS A 48 -67.78 4.81 -18.15
CA HIS A 48 -67.96 4.21 -16.84
C HIS A 48 -67.61 5.22 -15.75
N ASN A 49 -68.42 5.28 -14.70
CA ASN A 49 -68.13 6.14 -13.55
C ASN A 49 -67.00 5.54 -12.72
N ASN A 50 -66.04 6.37 -12.33
CA ASN A 50 -65.04 6.07 -11.33
C ASN A 50 -65.64 6.24 -9.94
N ILE A 51 -65.84 5.17 -9.19
CA ILE A 51 -66.50 5.23 -7.87
C ILE A 51 -65.50 5.45 -6.75
N GLN A 52 -64.28 4.92 -6.91
CA GLN A 52 -63.20 5.01 -5.94
C GLN A 52 -61.85 4.77 -6.61
N GLN A 53 -60.87 5.62 -6.33
CA GLN A 53 -59.47 5.36 -6.66
C GLN A 53 -58.64 5.02 -5.41
N ASN A 54 -57.78 4.00 -5.51
CA ASN A 54 -56.90 3.56 -4.42
C ASN A 54 -55.41 3.82 -4.72
N VAL A 55 -55.11 4.78 -5.60
CA VAL A 55 -53.73 5.14 -5.93
C VAL A 55 -53.41 6.47 -5.29
N ALA A 56 -52.39 6.52 -4.43
CA ALA A 56 -51.85 7.77 -3.93
C ALA A 56 -51.18 8.50 -5.09
N THR A 57 -51.88 9.47 -5.68
CA THR A 57 -51.39 10.24 -6.81
C THR A 57 -50.67 11.49 -6.33
N GLY A 58 -49.34 11.41 -6.17
CA GLY A 58 -48.48 12.57 -6.01
C GLY A 58 -48.01 13.08 -7.38
N THR A 59 -48.18 14.38 -7.64
CA THR A 59 -47.51 15.09 -8.75
C THR A 59 -46.40 15.95 -8.18
N GLY A 60 -45.23 15.99 -8.83
CA GLY A 60 -44.09 16.81 -8.39
C GLY A 60 -43.16 16.10 -7.42
N ALA A 61 -42.95 14.79 -7.58
CA ALA A 61 -41.92 14.09 -6.83
C ALA A 61 -40.54 14.50 -7.36
N ASP A 62 -39.78 15.23 -6.55
CA ASP A 62 -38.38 15.54 -6.82
C ASP A 62 -37.49 14.41 -6.28
N ILE A 63 -36.56 13.95 -7.11
CA ILE A 63 -35.61 12.90 -6.75
C ILE A 63 -34.25 13.55 -6.52
N TYR A 64 -33.79 13.51 -5.27
CA TYR A 64 -32.45 13.94 -4.91
C TYR A 64 -31.55 12.71 -4.77
N ALA A 65 -30.54 12.62 -5.64
CA ALA A 65 -29.56 11.53 -5.60
C ALA A 65 -28.39 11.92 -4.69
N TYR A 66 -28.05 11.03 -3.76
CA TYR A 66 -26.91 11.17 -2.85
C TYR A 66 -26.11 9.87 -2.81
N SER A 67 -24.79 9.97 -2.69
CA SER A 67 -23.87 8.85 -2.53
C SER A 67 -22.78 9.23 -1.52
N GLU A 68 -22.39 8.28 -0.68
CA GLU A 68 -21.27 8.43 0.26
C GLU A 68 -19.93 8.04 -0.38
N ASP A 69 -19.96 7.23 -1.43
CA ASP A 69 -18.78 6.70 -2.11
C ASP A 69 -18.24 7.64 -3.19
N ILE A 70 -19.13 8.36 -3.88
CA ILE A 70 -18.75 9.24 -4.99
C ILE A 70 -18.41 10.63 -4.46
N GLY A 71 -17.15 11.04 -4.62
CA GLY A 71 -16.67 12.36 -4.20
C GLY A 71 -16.14 12.42 -2.77
N GLY A 72 -15.98 11.28 -2.09
CA GLY A 72 -15.30 11.18 -0.79
C GLY A 72 -13.78 11.31 -0.89
N ILE A 73 -13.14 11.67 0.22
CA ILE A 73 -11.66 11.68 0.33
C ILE A 73 -11.16 10.25 0.53
N ALA A 74 -10.39 9.73 -0.44
CA ALA A 74 -9.88 8.36 -0.39
C ALA A 74 -8.72 8.17 0.62
N SER A 75 -7.83 9.16 0.72
CA SER A 75 -6.74 9.15 1.69
C SER A 75 -6.30 10.58 2.03
N LEU A 76 -5.77 10.75 3.23
CA LEU A 76 -5.14 11.99 3.68
C LEU A 76 -3.66 11.70 3.96
N ASN A 77 -2.77 12.42 3.28
CA ASN A 77 -1.37 12.43 3.61
C ASN A 77 -1.06 13.67 4.45
N ILE A 78 -0.33 13.50 5.55
CA ILE A 78 0.05 14.61 6.43
C ILE A 78 1.57 14.71 6.38
N THR A 79 2.08 15.80 5.80
CA THR A 79 3.50 15.97 5.50
C THR A 79 4.34 16.35 6.71
N ASP A 80 3.75 17.01 7.72
CA ASP A 80 4.46 17.56 8.88
C ASP A 80 3.72 17.20 10.18
N GLN A 81 4.00 16.01 10.71
CA GLN A 81 3.44 15.55 11.98
C GLN A 81 4.36 15.92 13.14
N GLY A 82 3.89 16.82 14.02
CA GLY A 82 4.49 17.04 15.34
C GLY A 82 5.52 18.17 15.49
N TYR A 83 5.75 18.51 16.76
CA TYR A 83 6.62 19.54 17.35
C TYR A 83 6.07 20.98 17.50
N TYR A 84 5.00 21.42 16.83
CA TYR A 84 4.40 22.76 17.08
C TYR A 84 2.87 22.83 16.97
N PHE A 85 2.18 21.70 16.97
CA PHE A 85 0.72 21.67 16.90
C PHE A 85 0.14 21.43 18.28
N SER A 86 -0.39 22.48 18.92
CA SER A 86 -1.13 22.42 20.18
C SER A 86 -2.65 22.32 19.99
N GLU A 87 -3.12 22.39 18.74
CA GLU A 87 -4.53 22.44 18.35
C GLU A 87 -4.77 21.56 17.13
N ASP A 88 -6.04 21.19 16.92
CA ASP A 88 -6.49 20.45 15.74
C ASP A 88 -6.25 21.28 14.47
N GLY A 89 -5.71 20.66 13.42
CA GLY A 89 -5.58 21.29 12.11
C GLY A 89 -6.95 21.59 11.52
N VAL A 90 -7.26 22.88 11.34
CA VAL A 90 -8.52 23.32 10.72
C VAL A 90 -8.35 23.34 9.21
N VAL A 91 -9.38 22.89 8.49
CA VAL A 91 -9.42 22.98 7.03
C VAL A 91 -9.43 24.45 6.61
N SER A 92 -8.73 24.79 5.51
CA SER A 92 -8.67 26.16 4.99
C SER A 92 -10.06 26.79 4.83
N SER A 93 -10.19 28.08 5.16
CA SER A 93 -11.43 28.85 4.94
C SER A 93 -11.82 28.95 3.45
N THR A 94 -10.87 28.72 2.54
CA THR A 94 -11.08 28.69 1.09
C THR A 94 -11.57 27.34 0.56
N SER A 95 -11.63 26.31 1.41
CA SER A 95 -12.14 25.02 1.02
C SER A 95 -13.63 25.04 0.72
N TYR A 96 -14.04 24.21 -0.23
CA TYR A 96 -15.43 24.10 -0.68
C TYR A 96 -16.06 22.80 -0.21
N TYR A 97 -17.31 22.90 0.23
CA TYR A 97 -18.09 21.80 0.72
C TYR A 97 -19.44 21.77 0.00
N PRO A 98 -19.83 20.64 -0.58
CA PRO A 98 -21.18 20.46 -1.11
C PRO A 98 -22.13 19.99 0.00
N MET A 99 -23.37 20.47 -0.04
CA MET A 99 -24.50 19.91 0.71
C MET A 99 -25.75 19.87 -0.16
N LEU A 100 -26.64 18.93 0.17
CA LEU A 100 -27.95 18.80 -0.44
C LEU A 100 -28.98 19.53 0.43
N ILE A 101 -29.77 20.42 -0.19
CA ILE A 101 -30.75 21.26 0.51
C ILE A 101 -32.14 21.13 -0.10
N THR A 102 -33.17 21.52 0.64
CA THR A 102 -34.48 21.76 0.04
C THR A 102 -34.49 23.05 -0.77
N THR A 103 -35.55 23.27 -1.56
CA THR A 103 -35.77 24.56 -2.21
C THR A 103 -35.71 25.70 -1.18
N PRO A 104 -34.76 26.64 -1.33
CA PRO A 104 -34.64 27.77 -0.41
C PRO A 104 -35.77 28.77 -0.62
N THR A 105 -36.19 29.49 0.43
CA THR A 105 -37.29 30.47 0.34
C THR A 105 -36.93 31.69 -0.54
N ALA A 106 -35.64 32.02 -0.64
CA ALA A 106 -35.10 33.07 -1.49
C ALA A 106 -33.83 32.61 -2.23
N THR A 107 -33.42 33.36 -3.25
CA THR A 107 -32.21 33.03 -4.01
C THR A 107 -30.94 33.18 -3.15
N LEU A 108 -30.16 32.11 -3.07
CA LEU A 108 -28.86 32.08 -2.41
C LEU A 108 -27.81 32.76 -3.31
N THR A 109 -27.44 34.00 -2.97
CA THR A 109 -26.38 34.74 -3.64
C THR A 109 -25.01 34.43 -3.02
N ARG A 110 -23.95 34.55 -3.82
CA ARG A 110 -22.57 34.30 -3.38
C ARG A 110 -22.17 35.31 -2.31
N GLY A 111 -21.54 34.82 -1.24
CA GLY A 111 -21.08 35.63 -0.11
C GLY A 111 -22.06 35.73 1.06
N LEU A 112 -23.28 35.19 0.94
CA LEU A 112 -24.22 35.13 2.05
C LEU A 112 -23.71 34.24 3.17
N ILE A 113 -23.91 34.68 4.41
CA ILE A 113 -23.64 33.88 5.59
C ILE A 113 -24.92 33.10 5.93
N ILE A 114 -24.77 31.79 6.05
CA ILE A 114 -25.83 30.87 6.47
C ILE A 114 -25.53 30.40 7.89
N THR A 115 -26.55 30.28 8.72
CA THR A 115 -26.42 29.86 10.12
C THR A 115 -27.40 28.73 10.42
N GLY A 116 -26.89 27.63 10.96
CA GLY A 116 -27.73 26.50 11.39
C GLY A 116 -28.39 26.80 12.73
N ASP A 117 -29.71 26.66 12.80
CA ASP A 117 -30.48 27.00 14.00
C ASP A 117 -30.23 26.01 15.16
N LEU A 118 -29.91 24.75 14.86
CA LEU A 118 -29.68 23.70 15.87
C LEU A 118 -28.20 23.56 16.23
N SER A 119 -27.34 23.56 15.22
CA SER A 119 -25.90 23.35 15.33
C SER A 119 -25.14 24.63 15.71
N GLY A 120 -25.71 25.81 15.42
CA GLY A 120 -25.00 27.08 15.49
C GLY A 120 -23.88 27.20 14.44
N SER A 121 -23.83 26.30 13.46
CA SER A 121 -22.77 26.27 12.46
C SER A 121 -22.94 27.41 11.46
N THR A 122 -21.83 28.03 11.07
CA THR A 122 -21.84 29.12 10.10
C THR A 122 -21.03 28.76 8.87
N ALA A 123 -21.48 29.19 7.70
CA ALA A 123 -20.73 29.08 6.45
C ALA A 123 -21.07 30.19 5.47
N THR A 124 -20.26 30.35 4.43
CA THR A 124 -20.46 31.35 3.38
C THR A 124 -20.84 30.67 2.07
N VAL A 125 -21.92 31.12 1.43
CA VAL A 125 -22.41 30.57 0.15
C VAL A 125 -21.46 30.90 -0.99
N ILE A 126 -21.11 29.89 -1.79
CA ILE A 126 -20.34 30.06 -3.04
C ILE A 126 -21.25 29.97 -4.26
N SER A 127 -22.05 28.92 -4.35
CA SER A 127 -22.96 28.68 -5.48
C SER A 127 -24.08 27.73 -5.10
N HIS A 128 -25.25 27.89 -5.73
CA HIS A 128 -26.39 27.01 -5.58
C HIS A 128 -26.89 26.58 -6.96
N ASN A 129 -27.05 25.27 -7.19
CA ASN A 129 -27.65 24.74 -8.40
C ASN A 129 -29.11 24.33 -8.11
N PRO A 130 -30.11 25.06 -8.64
CA PRO A 130 -31.53 24.79 -8.35
C PRO A 130 -32.05 23.51 -8.99
N THR A 131 -31.39 22.95 -10.00
CA THR A 131 -31.82 21.71 -10.66
C THR A 131 -31.38 20.48 -9.87
N THR A 132 -30.18 20.52 -9.28
CA THR A 132 -29.64 19.40 -8.50
C THR A 132 -29.78 19.60 -6.99
N HIS A 133 -30.26 20.77 -6.56
CA HIS A 133 -30.37 21.18 -5.15
C HIS A 133 -29.05 21.06 -4.36
N VAL A 134 -27.94 21.26 -5.07
CA VAL A 134 -26.60 21.23 -4.46
C VAL A 134 -26.19 22.67 -4.15
N LEU A 135 -25.95 22.92 -2.87
CA LEU A 135 -25.34 24.14 -2.36
C LEU A 135 -23.85 23.89 -2.11
N THR A 136 -23.00 24.72 -2.70
CA THR A 136 -21.57 24.76 -2.39
C THR A 136 -21.29 25.96 -1.49
N TYR A 137 -20.62 25.71 -0.37
CA TYR A 137 -20.25 26.74 0.61
C TYR A 137 -18.77 26.63 1.01
N SER A 138 -18.25 27.70 1.62
CA SER A 138 -16.88 27.79 2.14
C SER A 138 -16.88 28.35 3.56
N ASN A 139 -15.70 28.43 4.19
CA ASN A 139 -15.53 29.00 5.53
C ASN A 139 -16.47 28.37 6.58
N LEU A 140 -16.53 27.04 6.60
CA LEU A 140 -17.35 26.27 7.53
C LEU A 140 -16.77 26.37 8.95
N VAL A 141 -17.61 26.77 9.90
CA VAL A 141 -17.35 26.68 11.34
C VAL A 141 -18.42 25.79 11.94
N GLY A 142 -18.03 24.63 12.46
CA GLY A 142 -18.94 23.61 12.98
C GLY A 142 -19.32 22.55 11.93
N GLN A 143 -20.52 21.98 12.07
CA GLN A 143 -21.09 21.00 11.14
C GLN A 143 -22.61 21.14 11.10
N PHE A 144 -23.19 21.16 9.90
CA PHE A 144 -24.64 21.16 9.73
C PHE A 144 -25.21 19.75 9.91
N TYR A 145 -26.30 19.64 10.68
CA TYR A 145 -26.98 18.38 10.88
C TYR A 145 -28.01 18.10 9.79
N GLU A 146 -28.31 16.83 9.59
CA GLU A 146 -29.41 16.42 8.71
C GLU A 146 -30.74 16.90 9.27
N ASN A 147 -31.62 17.33 8.37
CA ASN A 147 -32.94 17.89 8.65
C ASN A 147 -32.97 19.18 9.49
N GLU A 148 -31.82 19.82 9.70
CA GLU A 148 -31.73 21.11 10.36
C GLU A 148 -32.26 22.25 9.47
N ILE A 149 -32.86 23.26 10.09
CA ILE A 149 -33.21 24.52 9.45
C ILE A 149 -32.00 25.45 9.50
N VAL A 150 -31.64 25.99 8.34
CA VAL A 150 -30.55 26.94 8.19
C VAL A 150 -31.13 28.27 7.77
N SER A 151 -30.94 29.28 8.60
CA SER A 151 -31.44 30.63 8.41
C SER A 151 -30.39 31.52 7.71
N TYR A 152 -30.89 32.45 6.90
CA TYR A 152 -30.11 33.47 6.20
C TYR A 152 -30.97 34.71 5.93
N ASN A 153 -30.35 35.86 5.67
CA ASN A 153 -31.06 37.14 5.44
C ASN A 153 -32.14 37.47 6.52
N ASN A 154 -31.94 37.04 7.76
CA ASN A 154 -32.85 37.17 8.91
C ASN A 154 -34.23 36.47 8.83
N VAL A 155 -34.77 36.22 7.64
CA VAL A 155 -36.14 35.69 7.45
C VAL A 155 -36.19 34.50 6.49
N ASP A 156 -35.13 34.30 5.71
CA ASP A 156 -35.08 33.24 4.72
C ASP A 156 -34.50 31.97 5.32
N GLU A 157 -35.00 30.82 4.86
CA GLU A 157 -34.63 29.53 5.40
C GLU A 157 -34.56 28.45 4.31
N PHE A 158 -33.76 27.43 4.57
CA PHE A 158 -33.81 26.16 3.87
C PHE A 158 -33.53 25.02 4.84
N LYS A 159 -33.89 23.81 4.46
CA LYS A 159 -33.64 22.60 5.24
C LYS A 159 -32.47 21.82 4.65
N VAL A 160 -31.58 21.34 5.50
CA VAL A 160 -30.49 20.45 5.11
C VAL A 160 -31.07 19.05 4.88
N VAL A 161 -30.92 18.53 3.66
CA VAL A 161 -31.29 17.14 3.37
C VAL A 161 -30.13 16.22 3.74
N LYS A 162 -28.92 16.55 3.28
CA LYS A 162 -27.71 15.78 3.58
C LYS A 162 -26.49 16.68 3.53
N SER A 163 -25.64 16.59 4.54
CA SER A 163 -24.36 17.28 4.62
C SER A 163 -23.32 16.31 5.13
N ASN A 164 -22.17 16.22 4.46
CA ASN A 164 -21.06 15.39 4.89
C ASN A 164 -19.74 16.15 4.64
N PRO A 165 -19.40 17.12 5.49
CA PRO A 165 -18.10 17.77 5.41
C PRO A 165 -17.02 16.75 5.73
N TYR A 166 -15.92 16.79 4.98
CA TYR A 166 -14.81 15.90 5.23
C TYR A 166 -14.12 16.26 6.55
N SER A 167 -13.88 15.24 7.38
CA SER A 167 -13.09 15.36 8.60
C SER A 167 -12.09 14.21 8.66
N ALA A 168 -10.90 14.48 9.21
CA ALA A 168 -9.86 13.48 9.37
C ALA A 168 -9.14 13.73 10.68
N ARG A 169 -8.81 12.65 11.39
CA ARG A 169 -8.07 12.71 12.65
C ARG A 169 -6.97 11.65 12.61
N GLY A 170 -5.73 12.08 12.79
CA GLY A 170 -4.60 11.16 12.97
C GLY A 170 -4.72 10.40 14.29
N LYS A 171 -4.29 9.14 14.31
CA LYS A 171 -4.22 8.37 15.56
C LYS A 171 -3.02 8.86 16.38
N TYR A 172 -3.28 9.42 17.57
CA TYR A 172 -2.26 9.79 18.56
C TYR A 172 -1.60 8.52 19.12
N ALA A 173 -0.54 8.06 18.45
CA ALA A 173 0.35 6.92 18.76
C ALA A 173 0.93 6.29 17.48
N GLY A 174 0.56 6.75 16.28
CA GLY A 174 1.20 6.32 15.05
C GLY A 174 2.50 7.08 14.85
N GLU A 175 3.63 6.40 14.86
CA GLU A 175 4.85 6.94 14.23
C GLU A 175 4.48 7.34 12.80
N GLY A 176 4.63 8.63 12.48
CA GLY A 176 4.44 9.13 11.13
C GLY A 176 5.68 8.80 10.31
N ILE A 177 5.55 7.90 9.34
CA ILE A 177 6.62 7.65 8.37
C ILE A 177 6.60 8.83 7.39
N MET A 178 7.48 9.81 7.62
CA MET A 178 7.56 11.04 6.84
C MET A 178 7.96 10.80 5.37
N GLN A 179 8.44 9.58 5.02
CA GLN A 179 8.92 9.21 3.69
C GLN A 179 8.99 7.67 3.55
N GLU A 180 8.23 7.08 2.62
CA GLU A 180 8.42 5.67 2.18
C GLU A 180 9.42 5.53 1.02
N GLN A 181 9.96 6.64 0.52
CA GLN A 181 10.77 6.67 -0.71
C GLN A 181 12.18 7.20 -0.43
N LEU A 182 13.19 6.48 -0.91
CA LEU A 182 14.56 6.97 -0.93
C LEU A 182 14.63 8.21 -1.85
N LEU A 183 15.11 9.34 -1.32
CA LEU A 183 15.25 10.61 -2.03
C LEU A 183 16.33 10.59 -3.13
N GLY A 184 17.02 9.47 -3.32
CA GLY A 184 18.00 9.30 -4.38
C GLY A 184 18.46 7.85 -4.54
N ASP A 185 19.14 7.60 -5.64
CA ASP A 185 19.58 6.26 -6.05
C ASP A 185 20.80 5.76 -5.27
N LYS A 186 21.36 6.59 -4.40
CA LYS A 186 22.54 6.24 -3.61
C LYS A 186 22.14 5.18 -2.58
N SER A 187 22.79 4.01 -2.65
CA SER A 187 22.50 2.82 -1.82
C SER A 187 21.33 1.93 -2.24
N THR A 188 20.86 2.02 -3.49
CA THR A 188 20.00 0.97 -4.08
C THR A 188 20.85 -0.01 -4.89
N LEU A 189 20.59 -1.32 -4.76
CA LEU A 189 21.32 -2.36 -5.50
C LEU A 189 21.01 -2.34 -7.01
N SER A 190 19.89 -1.71 -7.40
CA SER A 190 19.35 -1.75 -8.76
C SER A 190 19.64 -0.51 -9.60
N ALA A 191 20.40 0.47 -9.09
CA ALA A 191 20.70 1.69 -9.82
C ALA A 191 22.10 1.66 -10.45
N ASP A 192 22.18 2.00 -11.73
CA ASP A 192 23.41 1.93 -12.53
C ASP A 192 24.55 2.83 -12.00
N ALA A 193 24.22 3.90 -11.28
CA ALA A 193 25.18 4.85 -10.70
C ALA A 193 25.44 4.64 -9.19
N ALA A 194 24.84 3.61 -8.57
CA ALA A 194 25.00 3.35 -7.16
C ALA A 194 26.23 2.47 -6.88
N ASN A 195 27.06 2.90 -5.92
CA ASN A 195 28.19 2.11 -5.43
C ASN A 195 27.90 1.63 -4.01
N ILE A 196 28.05 0.32 -3.76
CA ILE A 196 28.04 -0.24 -2.41
C ILE A 196 29.36 0.09 -1.73
N GLN A 197 29.29 0.72 -0.56
CA GLN A 197 30.45 1.15 0.20
C GLN A 197 30.77 0.10 1.27
N ASP A 198 31.91 -0.58 1.16
CA ASP A 198 32.43 -1.50 2.18
C ASP A 198 33.31 -0.75 3.23
N GLY A 199 33.26 0.59 3.25
CA GLY A 199 34.07 1.43 4.16
C GLY A 199 35.55 1.58 3.77
N TRP A 200 36.12 0.65 3.00
CA TRP A 200 37.51 0.70 2.53
C TRP A 200 37.67 1.46 1.20
N PHE A 201 36.61 1.54 0.38
CA PHE A 201 36.61 2.17 -0.96
C PHE A 201 35.76 3.44 -0.99
N TYR A 202 36.16 4.43 -0.20
CA TYR A 202 35.37 5.65 0.09
C TYR A 202 35.54 6.80 -0.92
N GLN A 203 36.31 6.60 -1.99
CA GLN A 203 36.55 7.61 -3.04
C GLN A 203 36.10 7.07 -4.40
N THR A 204 35.63 7.95 -5.29
CA THR A 204 35.16 7.59 -6.65
C THR A 204 36.22 6.95 -7.54
N HIS A 205 37.51 7.06 -7.20
CA HIS A 205 38.63 6.61 -8.04
C HIS A 205 39.70 5.80 -7.29
N SER A 206 39.36 5.14 -6.16
CA SER A 206 40.30 4.23 -5.51
C SER A 206 40.45 2.93 -6.32
N TYR A 207 41.68 2.44 -6.47
CA TYR A 207 41.97 1.18 -7.16
C TYR A 207 42.93 0.29 -6.37
N VAL A 208 42.92 -0.99 -6.71
CA VAL A 208 43.79 -2.02 -6.13
C VAL A 208 44.81 -2.46 -7.18
N VAL A 209 46.08 -2.41 -6.82
CA VAL A 209 47.19 -2.88 -7.67
C VAL A 209 47.62 -4.26 -7.18
N LYS A 210 47.54 -5.26 -8.06
CA LYS A 210 47.90 -6.66 -7.76
C LYS A 210 49.27 -6.97 -8.33
N VAL A 211 50.22 -7.33 -7.47
CA VAL A 211 51.60 -7.67 -7.87
C VAL A 211 52.08 -8.87 -7.05
N GLY A 212 52.94 -9.72 -7.63
CA GLY A 212 53.56 -10.85 -6.92
C GLY A 212 54.69 -10.47 -5.95
N GLU A 213 54.88 -9.18 -5.70
CA GLU A 213 55.93 -8.65 -4.84
C GLU A 213 55.36 -7.80 -3.71
N SER A 214 56.08 -7.75 -2.58
CA SER A 214 55.70 -6.96 -1.43
C SER A 214 55.49 -5.49 -1.80
N ILE A 215 54.41 -4.90 -1.28
CA ILE A 215 54.02 -3.51 -1.54
C ILE A 215 55.14 -2.50 -1.30
N ASN A 216 56.03 -2.76 -0.33
CA ASN A 216 57.13 -1.86 0.00
C ASN A 216 58.14 -1.71 -1.14
N SER A 217 58.24 -2.68 -2.05
CA SER A 217 59.17 -2.66 -3.19
C SER A 217 58.77 -1.60 -4.24
N TRP A 218 57.48 -1.51 -4.56
CA TRP A 218 56.99 -0.75 -5.72
C TRP A 218 56.15 0.48 -5.36
N ARG A 219 55.68 0.61 -4.12
CA ARG A 219 54.78 1.70 -3.70
C ARG A 219 55.34 3.10 -3.94
N SER A 220 56.65 3.31 -3.73
CA SER A 220 57.27 4.63 -3.94
C SER A 220 57.31 5.00 -5.41
N VAL A 221 57.81 4.09 -6.26
CA VAL A 221 57.91 4.29 -7.71
C VAL A 221 56.54 4.59 -8.30
N LEU A 222 55.53 3.85 -7.86
CA LEU A 222 54.19 4.01 -8.37
C LEU A 222 53.56 5.36 -7.95
N LYS A 223 53.81 5.80 -6.71
CA LYS A 223 53.40 7.12 -6.21
C LYS A 223 54.03 8.27 -7.00
N ASP A 224 55.30 8.14 -7.33
CA ASP A 224 56.07 9.22 -7.95
C ASP A 224 55.82 9.32 -9.45
N LEU A 225 55.54 8.20 -10.13
CA LEU A 225 55.50 8.14 -11.59
C LEU A 225 54.09 8.15 -12.17
N LEU A 226 53.13 7.46 -11.53
CA LEU A 226 51.83 7.16 -12.15
C LEU A 226 50.62 7.54 -11.29
N HIS A 227 50.76 7.69 -9.97
CA HIS A 227 49.60 7.96 -9.11
C HIS A 227 49.15 9.42 -9.17
N PRO A 228 47.87 9.68 -9.46
CA PRO A 228 47.33 11.03 -9.33
C PRO A 228 47.27 11.44 -7.84
N SER A 229 47.66 12.68 -7.56
CA SER A 229 47.65 13.24 -6.21
C SER A 229 46.24 13.31 -5.63
N GLY A 230 46.08 13.01 -4.35
CA GLY A 230 44.80 13.08 -3.64
C GLY A 230 43.95 11.81 -3.68
N HIS A 231 44.37 10.77 -4.41
CA HIS A 231 43.70 9.47 -4.45
C HIS A 231 44.43 8.40 -3.62
N ILE A 232 43.66 7.58 -2.90
CA ILE A 232 44.20 6.41 -2.21
C ILE A 232 44.20 5.19 -3.13
N PHE A 233 45.28 4.41 -3.09
CA PHE A 233 45.37 3.10 -3.73
C PHE A 233 45.76 2.04 -2.70
N PHE A 234 45.31 0.81 -2.94
CA PHE A 234 45.63 -0.35 -2.13
C PHE A 234 46.51 -1.31 -2.93
N GLY A 235 47.44 -1.99 -2.25
CA GLY A 235 48.26 -3.03 -2.86
C GLY A 235 47.86 -4.39 -2.32
N GLU A 236 47.63 -5.34 -3.23
CA GLU A 236 47.36 -6.74 -2.91
C GLU A 236 48.53 -7.59 -3.43
N VAL A 237 49.04 -8.49 -2.58
CA VAL A 237 50.13 -9.41 -2.96
C VAL A 237 49.50 -10.71 -3.44
N ALA A 238 49.64 -10.99 -4.75
CA ALA A 238 49.19 -12.23 -5.34
C ALA A 238 50.31 -13.28 -5.26
N VAL A 239 50.14 -14.31 -4.43
CA VAL A 239 51.11 -15.40 -4.32
C VAL A 239 50.70 -16.51 -5.30
N GLU A 240 51.45 -16.66 -6.39
CA GLU A 240 51.29 -17.77 -7.32
C GLU A 240 52.21 -18.93 -6.91
N ASN A 241 51.63 -20.01 -6.41
CA ASN A 241 52.36 -21.26 -6.20
C ASN A 241 52.22 -22.14 -7.45
N MET A 242 53.31 -22.34 -8.19
CA MET A 242 53.39 -23.42 -9.18
C MET A 242 53.70 -24.74 -8.44
N VAL A 243 52.75 -25.66 -8.45
CA VAL A 243 52.92 -27.02 -7.89
C VAL A 243 53.10 -27.99 -9.05
N ASP A 244 54.33 -28.50 -9.23
CA ASP A 244 54.61 -29.60 -10.15
C ASP A 244 54.16 -30.92 -9.50
N THR A 245 53.24 -31.64 -10.16
CA THR A 245 52.59 -32.87 -9.63
C THR A 245 53.13 -34.13 -10.33
N THR A 246 54.37 -34.12 -10.83
CA THR A 246 54.99 -35.34 -11.36
C THR A 246 55.36 -36.31 -10.22
N MET A 247 54.68 -37.46 -10.16
CA MET A 247 54.93 -38.50 -9.16
C MET A 247 56.17 -39.35 -9.50
N SER A 248 57.13 -39.45 -8.59
CA SER A 248 58.26 -40.38 -8.67
C SER A 248 57.82 -41.81 -8.31
N THR A 249 57.89 -42.74 -9.26
CA THR A 249 57.49 -44.16 -9.07
C THR A 249 58.69 -45.03 -8.70
N ILE A 250 59.07 -45.05 -7.41
CA ILE A 250 60.03 -46.02 -6.88
C ILE A 250 59.33 -46.89 -5.84
N PHE A 251 59.21 -48.20 -6.11
CA PHE A 251 58.56 -49.17 -5.24
C PHE A 251 59.51 -49.62 -4.11
N GLN A 252 59.07 -49.55 -2.84
CA GLN A 252 59.81 -50.06 -1.68
C GLN A 252 59.05 -51.23 -1.03
N PRO A 253 59.50 -52.49 -1.15
CA PRO A 253 58.87 -53.62 -0.45
C PRO A 253 59.21 -53.59 1.04
N THR A 254 58.20 -53.70 1.90
CA THR A 254 58.37 -53.85 3.36
C THR A 254 58.09 -55.30 3.77
N LEU A 255 59.03 -55.94 4.49
CA LEU A 255 58.87 -57.29 5.05
C LEU A 255 58.46 -57.22 6.53
N VAL A 256 57.35 -57.85 6.89
CA VAL A 256 56.84 -57.90 8.28
C VAL A 256 57.05 -59.30 8.85
N ILE A 257 57.89 -59.44 9.88
CA ILE A 257 58.07 -60.70 10.63
C ILE A 257 57.36 -60.57 11.98
N THR A 258 56.32 -61.39 12.19
CA THR A 258 55.55 -61.38 13.44
C THR A 258 56.17 -62.34 14.46
N LYS A 259 56.44 -61.87 15.68
CA LYS A 259 56.90 -62.70 16.80
C LYS A 259 55.69 -63.34 17.49
N ASN A 260 55.54 -64.65 17.40
CA ASN A 260 54.57 -65.38 18.22
C ASN A 260 55.07 -65.46 19.68
N ALA A 261 54.51 -64.63 20.56
CA ALA A 261 54.78 -64.70 21.99
C ALA A 261 54.02 -65.89 22.61
N TYR A 262 54.73 -66.96 22.94
CA TYR A 262 54.20 -68.02 23.81
C TYR A 262 54.09 -67.49 25.25
N ALA A 263 52.89 -67.48 25.83
CA ALA A 263 52.65 -67.00 27.20
C ALA A 263 52.94 -68.13 28.22
N PRO A 264 54.00 -68.02 29.06
CA PRO A 264 54.25 -69.02 30.09
C PRO A 264 53.25 -68.89 31.26
N PRO A 265 52.91 -70.00 31.93
CA PRO A 265 51.99 -70.00 33.08
C PRO A 265 52.53 -69.19 34.26
N ALA A 266 51.63 -68.52 34.99
CA ALA A 266 51.96 -67.55 36.04
C ALA A 266 52.87 -68.13 37.13
N GLY A 267 54.05 -67.53 37.33
CA GLY A 267 55.06 -67.96 38.30
C GLY A 267 56.32 -67.12 38.21
N ALA A 268 57.36 -67.45 38.98
CA ALA A 268 58.59 -66.66 39.21
C ALA A 268 59.45 -66.27 37.97
N TRP A 269 58.95 -66.50 36.75
CA TRP A 269 59.55 -66.12 35.47
C TRP A 269 58.69 -65.13 34.67
N THR A 270 57.60 -64.60 35.23
CA THR A 270 56.71 -63.59 34.62
C THR A 270 57.45 -62.34 34.12
N ASN A 271 58.67 -62.11 34.60
CA ASN A 271 59.48 -60.93 34.31
C ASN A 271 60.59 -61.23 33.28
N SER A 272 60.63 -62.41 32.69
CA SER A 272 61.63 -62.76 31.68
C SER A 272 61.18 -62.27 30.30
N GLU A 273 61.66 -61.09 29.89
CA GLU A 273 61.58 -60.67 28.49
C GLU A 273 62.53 -61.53 27.64
N ARG A 274 61.98 -62.35 26.74
CA ARG A 274 62.80 -63.06 25.75
C ARG A 274 62.99 -62.17 24.54
N THR A 275 64.16 -61.59 24.35
CA THR A 275 64.53 -60.93 23.10
C THR A 275 64.88 -62.01 22.05
N VAL A 276 64.41 -61.82 20.81
CA VAL A 276 64.90 -62.61 19.67
C VAL A 276 65.92 -61.72 18.98
N MET A 277 67.19 -62.09 19.04
CA MET A 277 68.25 -61.37 18.34
C MET A 277 68.21 -61.78 16.87
N LEU A 278 67.98 -60.82 15.98
CA LEU A 278 68.20 -60.99 14.55
C LEU A 278 69.67 -60.66 14.30
N TRP A 279 70.42 -61.63 13.80
CA TRP A 279 71.81 -61.41 13.41
C TRP A 279 71.83 -60.98 11.95
N THR A 280 72.35 -59.79 11.69
CA THR A 280 72.60 -59.25 10.34
C THR A 280 74.08 -58.90 10.22
N LEU A 281 74.60 -58.83 9.00
CA LEU A 281 75.92 -58.26 8.75
C LEU A 281 75.85 -56.73 8.82
N ASP A 282 76.97 -56.06 9.14
CA ASP A 282 77.03 -54.59 9.25
C ASP A 282 76.69 -53.89 7.93
N ASP A 283 76.78 -54.57 6.79
CA ASP A 283 76.45 -54.03 5.47
C ASP A 283 74.95 -54.19 5.08
N GLU A 284 74.16 -54.82 5.95
CA GLU A 284 72.72 -55.10 5.74
C GLU A 284 71.81 -54.22 6.61
N VAL A 285 72.37 -53.23 7.32
CA VAL A 285 71.62 -52.27 8.15
C VAL A 285 72.06 -50.84 7.83
N ASP A 286 71.11 -49.93 7.64
CA ASP A 286 71.43 -48.51 7.42
C ASP A 286 71.84 -47.80 8.72
N SER A 287 72.33 -46.57 8.61
CA SER A 287 72.76 -45.76 9.77
C SER A 287 71.63 -45.39 10.74
N LEU A 288 70.38 -45.69 10.38
CA LEU A 288 69.17 -45.47 11.19
C LEU A 288 68.64 -46.78 11.82
N GLY A 289 69.31 -47.91 11.58
CA GLY A 289 68.96 -49.21 12.15
C GLY A 289 67.92 -50.00 11.35
N ASN A 290 67.60 -49.59 10.12
CA ASN A 290 66.67 -50.32 9.26
C ASN A 290 67.38 -51.42 8.49
N LEU A 291 66.75 -52.60 8.38
CA LEU A 291 67.27 -53.74 7.61
C LEU A 291 67.14 -53.46 6.11
N LEU A 292 68.26 -53.50 5.39
CA LEU A 292 68.32 -53.35 3.95
C LEU A 292 68.13 -54.72 3.29
N ILE A 293 66.92 -55.00 2.80
CA ILE A 293 66.64 -56.22 2.04
C ILE A 293 67.18 -56.01 0.61
N ARG A 294 68.32 -56.62 0.30
CA ARG A 294 68.81 -56.73 -1.07
C ARG A 294 68.01 -57.82 -1.80
N PRO A 295 67.70 -57.67 -3.09
CA PRO A 295 67.06 -58.73 -3.87
C PRO A 295 67.92 -60.01 -3.96
#